data_AF-A0A8J2M4U6-F1
#
_entry.id   AF-A0A8J2M4U6-F1
#
_cell.length_a   1.000
_cell.length_b   1.000
_cell.length_c   1.000
_cell.angle_alpha   90.00
_cell.angle_beta   90.00
_cell.angle_gamma   90.00
#
_symmetry.space_group_name_H-M   'P 1'
#
loop_
_entity.id
_entity.type
_entity.pdbx_description
1 polymer ?
#
loop_
_entity_poly.entity_id
_entity_poly.type
_entity_poly.pdbx_seq_one_letter_code
_entity_poly.pdbx_strand_id
1 'polypeptide(L)'
;MFDRSDDIISSWENKATGDTPDFEVQLIPSWIVFTAADNYRVSQYARFKIRNIDPVPIVYRIRTRERSFPRFSTCHGFLESNEEDEVYILIPTADNWPRDATEYAGRRHKVVVENLTAPTDIGKPKDKNEASAIATMIFKATPPLTRMYTKLNLLLPKIPETSTET
;
A
#
# COMPACT_ATOMS: atom_id res chain seq x y z
N MET A 1 42.73 1.28 -12.61
CA MET A 1 42.44 0.90 -11.21
C MET A 1 40.98 1.23 -10.97
N PHE A 2 40.08 0.37 -11.46
CA PHE A 2 38.63 0.51 -11.35
C PHE A 2 38.13 -0.82 -10.79
N ASP A 3 38.10 -0.94 -9.47
CA ASP A 3 37.55 -2.13 -8.81
C ASP A 3 37.24 -1.82 -7.33
N ARG A 4 36.25 -0.97 -7.09
CA ARG A 4 35.83 -0.60 -5.72
C ARG A 4 34.34 -0.29 -5.55
N SER A 5 33.57 -0.38 -6.63
CA SER A 5 32.13 -0.08 -6.62
C SER A 5 31.28 -1.35 -6.44
N ASP A 6 31.79 -2.51 -6.86
CA ASP A 6 31.03 -3.76 -6.86
C ASP A 6 31.01 -4.42 -5.46
N ASP A 7 32.03 -4.18 -4.63
CA ASP A 7 32.10 -4.69 -3.25
C ASP A 7 31.08 -4.03 -2.30
N ILE A 8 30.69 -2.78 -2.57
CA ILE A 8 29.70 -2.08 -1.76
C ILE A 8 28.30 -2.65 -2.07
N ILE A 9 28.02 -2.91 -3.35
CA ILE A 9 26.72 -3.44 -3.79
C ILE A 9 26.52 -4.87 -3.27
N SER A 10 27.55 -5.72 -3.32
CA SER A 10 27.46 -7.10 -2.82
C SER A 10 27.31 -7.20 -1.30
N SER A 11 27.86 -6.25 -0.53
CA SER A 11 27.74 -6.25 0.93
C SER A 11 26.36 -5.82 1.45
N TRP A 12 25.58 -5.09 0.66
CA TRP A 12 24.21 -4.68 1.00
C TRP A 12 23.17 -5.69 0.51
N GLU A 13 23.45 -6.40 -0.60
CA GLU A 13 22.56 -7.45 -1.13
C GLU A 13 22.30 -8.59 -0.12
N ASN A 14 23.29 -8.95 0.70
CA ASN A 14 23.10 -9.95 1.77
C ASN A 14 22.46 -9.38 3.05
N LYS A 15 22.42 -8.06 3.22
CA LYS A 15 21.90 -7.38 4.43
C LYS A 15 20.48 -6.82 4.26
N ALA A 16 19.96 -6.81 3.04
CA ALA A 16 18.65 -6.27 2.74
C ALA A 16 17.51 -7.31 2.77
N THR A 17 17.78 -8.57 3.09
CA THR A 17 16.76 -9.62 3.08
C THR A 17 15.91 -9.56 4.35
N GLY A 18 14.63 -9.20 4.20
CA GLY A 18 13.66 -9.26 5.29
C GLY A 18 13.17 -10.68 5.52
N ASP A 19 12.41 -10.88 6.59
CA ASP A 19 11.84 -12.18 6.96
C ASP A 19 10.31 -12.10 7.10
N THR A 20 9.68 -13.25 7.37
CA THR A 20 8.25 -13.37 7.58
C THR A 20 7.90 -12.79 8.95
N PRO A 21 7.04 -11.76 9.01
CA PRO A 21 6.51 -11.25 10.27
C PRO A 21 5.72 -12.33 11.00
N ASP A 22 5.68 -12.25 12.32
CA ASP A 22 4.79 -13.11 13.13
C ASP A 22 3.34 -12.64 13.00
N PHE A 23 3.14 -11.34 12.77
CA PHE A 23 1.83 -10.71 12.70
C PHE A 23 1.58 -9.94 11.40
N GLU A 24 0.35 -10.07 10.92
CA GLU A 24 -0.18 -9.18 9.87
C GLU A 24 -0.28 -7.74 10.40
N VAL A 25 -0.10 -6.76 9.51
CA VAL A 25 -0.38 -5.36 9.87
C VAL A 25 -1.87 -5.17 10.19
N GLN A 26 -2.17 -4.29 11.12
CA GLN A 26 -3.55 -3.92 11.41
C GLN A 26 -3.96 -2.71 10.57
N LEU A 27 -5.11 -2.82 9.86
CA LEU A 27 -5.65 -1.76 9.02
C LEU A 27 -6.87 -1.10 9.69
N ILE A 28 -6.83 0.22 9.87
CA ILE A 28 -7.84 0.96 10.64
C ILE A 28 -8.36 2.17 9.84
N PRO A 29 -9.59 2.16 9.32
CA PRO A 29 -10.49 1.01 9.22
C PRO A 29 -10.04 0.01 8.14
N SER A 30 -10.50 -1.24 8.23
CA SER A 30 -10.24 -2.27 7.21
C SER A 30 -11.27 -2.29 6.05
N TRP A 31 -12.30 -1.44 6.16
CA TRP A 31 -13.35 -1.23 5.17
C TRP A 31 -13.62 0.26 5.01
N ILE A 32 -13.69 0.72 3.75
CA ILE A 32 -14.03 2.10 3.39
C ILE A 32 -15.10 2.04 2.31
N VAL A 33 -16.15 2.85 2.48
CA VAL A 33 -17.25 2.97 1.52
C VAL A 33 -17.24 4.39 0.97
N PHE A 34 -17.15 4.50 -0.35
CA PHE A 34 -17.28 5.76 -1.08
C PHE A 34 -18.74 6.03 -1.45
N THR A 35 -19.06 7.24 -1.90
CA THR A 35 -20.41 7.59 -2.34
C THR A 35 -20.54 7.53 -3.86
N ALA A 36 -21.71 7.13 -4.37
CA ALA A 36 -22.04 7.19 -5.79
C ALA A 36 -23.01 8.34 -6.11
N ALA A 37 -23.26 9.26 -5.17
CA ALA A 37 -24.30 10.30 -5.26
C ALA A 37 -24.16 11.22 -6.49
N ASP A 38 -22.94 11.40 -6.97
CA ASP A 38 -22.56 12.27 -8.09
C ASP A 38 -22.08 11.46 -9.29
N ASN A 39 -22.33 10.15 -9.31
CA ASN A 39 -21.82 9.20 -10.30
C ASN A 39 -20.28 9.27 -10.43
N TYR A 40 -19.58 9.56 -9.33
CA TYR A 40 -18.11 9.71 -9.28
C TYR A 40 -17.56 10.84 -10.16
N ARG A 41 -18.35 11.89 -10.40
CA ARG A 41 -17.91 13.10 -11.12
C ARG A 41 -17.03 14.02 -10.28
N VAL A 42 -17.08 13.89 -8.95
CA VAL A 42 -16.24 14.59 -7.99
C VAL A 42 -15.27 13.60 -7.36
N SER A 43 -14.01 14.02 -7.24
CA SER A 43 -12.98 13.23 -6.56
C SER A 43 -13.34 13.04 -5.09
N GLN A 44 -13.10 11.84 -4.58
CA GLN A 44 -13.38 11.50 -3.19
C GLN A 44 -12.11 11.10 -2.44
N TYR A 45 -12.09 11.41 -1.15
CA TYR A 45 -10.95 11.19 -0.29
C TYR A 45 -11.35 10.37 0.93
N ALA A 46 -10.47 9.45 1.31
CA ALA A 46 -10.59 8.72 2.56
C ALA A 46 -9.20 8.54 3.19
N ARG A 47 -9.16 8.13 4.45
CA ARG A 47 -7.91 7.80 5.13
C ARG A 47 -8.04 6.49 5.88
N PHE A 48 -6.94 5.77 5.99
CA PHE A 48 -6.79 4.62 6.88
C PHE A 48 -5.39 4.64 7.48
N LYS A 49 -5.23 3.89 8.56
CA LYS A 49 -3.96 3.67 9.20
C LYS A 49 -3.46 2.26 8.95
N ILE A 50 -2.14 2.13 8.80
CA ILE A 50 -1.40 0.88 8.83
C ILE A 50 -0.65 0.87 10.15
N ARG A 51 -0.97 -0.08 11.03
CA ARG A 51 -0.32 -0.24 12.32
C ARG A 51 0.54 -1.49 12.32
N ASN A 52 1.78 -1.35 12.78
CA ASN A 52 2.62 -2.49 13.10
C ASN A 52 2.26 -3.02 14.49
N ILE A 53 1.77 -4.25 14.56
CA ILE A 53 1.53 -4.95 15.83
C ILE A 53 2.60 -6.00 16.14
N ASP A 54 3.55 -6.16 15.22
CA ASP A 54 4.69 -7.04 15.39
C ASP A 54 5.69 -6.45 16.42
N PRO A 55 6.32 -7.27 17.27
CA PRO A 55 7.34 -6.79 18.21
C PRO A 55 8.61 -6.25 17.52
N VAL A 56 8.82 -6.54 16.23
CA VAL A 56 9.96 -6.03 15.47
C VAL A 56 9.56 -4.97 14.43
N PRO A 57 10.52 -4.17 13.94
CA PRO A 57 10.23 -3.21 12.88
C PRO A 57 9.88 -3.93 11.59
N ILE A 58 8.98 -3.33 10.81
CA ILE A 58 8.53 -3.86 9.52
C ILE A 58 8.72 -2.84 8.41
N VAL A 59 8.77 -3.35 7.19
CA VAL A 59 8.47 -2.57 5.99
C VAL A 59 7.16 -3.04 5.38
N TYR A 60 6.41 -2.10 4.84
CA TYR A 60 5.16 -2.39 4.16
C TYR A 60 5.15 -1.82 2.74
N ARG A 61 4.33 -2.43 1.88
CA ARG A 61 3.97 -1.85 0.57
C ARG A 61 2.50 -2.06 0.24
N ILE A 62 1.91 -1.07 -0.41
CA ILE A 62 0.52 -1.08 -0.84
C ILE A 62 0.47 -1.47 -2.31
N ARG A 63 -0.42 -2.40 -2.62
CA ARG A 63 -0.68 -2.88 -3.98
C ARG A 63 -2.15 -2.93 -4.30
N THR A 64 -2.43 -2.56 -5.53
CA THR A 64 -3.75 -2.63 -6.14
C THR A 64 -3.67 -3.39 -7.45
N ARG A 65 -4.82 -3.88 -7.92
CA ARG A 65 -4.92 -4.50 -9.24
C ARG A 65 -4.54 -3.51 -10.34
N GLU A 66 -4.90 -2.24 -10.18
CA GLU A 66 -4.62 -1.19 -11.13
C GLU A 66 -3.83 -0.06 -10.47
N ARG A 67 -2.67 0.28 -11.02
CA ARG A 67 -1.72 1.21 -10.38
C ARG A 67 -2.23 2.65 -10.31
N SER A 68 -3.13 3.04 -11.20
CA SER A 68 -3.69 4.39 -11.29
C SER A 68 -4.99 4.58 -10.51
N PHE A 69 -5.60 3.49 -10.00
CA PHE A 69 -6.89 3.52 -9.34
C PHE A 69 -7.03 2.42 -8.26
N PRO A 70 -7.33 2.78 -7.00
CA PRO A 70 -7.28 4.12 -6.40
C PRO A 70 -5.85 4.67 -6.30
N ARG A 71 -5.71 5.97 -6.02
CA ARG A 71 -4.40 6.62 -5.76
C ARG A 71 -4.15 6.73 -4.27
N PHE A 72 -2.89 6.60 -3.84
CA PHE A 72 -2.49 6.71 -2.43
C PHE A 72 -1.45 7.81 -2.24
N SER A 73 -1.43 8.42 -1.05
CA SER A 73 -0.41 9.41 -0.67
C SER A 73 0.98 8.80 -0.49
N THR A 74 1.04 7.53 -0.11
CA THR A 74 2.27 6.72 -0.07
C THR A 74 1.92 5.29 -0.46
N CYS A 75 2.89 4.56 -1.01
CA CYS A 75 2.74 3.15 -1.35
C CYS A 75 3.74 2.26 -0.60
N HIS A 76 4.66 2.84 0.17
CA HIS A 76 5.68 2.12 0.92
C HIS A 76 5.91 2.83 2.25
N GLY A 77 6.38 2.08 3.24
CA GLY A 77 6.80 2.68 4.50
C GLY A 77 7.56 1.70 5.37
N PHE A 78 8.03 2.26 6.49
CA PHE A 78 8.75 1.58 7.55
C PHE A 78 8.04 1.92 8.86
N LEU A 79 7.82 0.93 9.71
CA LEU A 79 7.18 1.12 11.00
C LEU A 79 7.96 0.38 12.07
N GLU A 80 8.37 1.09 13.12
CA GLU A 80 8.83 0.45 14.35
C GLU A 80 7.67 -0.33 15.00
N SER A 81 7.98 -1.15 16.02
CA SER A 81 6.94 -1.84 16.77
C SER A 81 5.94 -0.85 17.36
N ASN A 82 4.64 -1.14 17.21
CA ASN A 82 3.53 -0.30 17.64
C ASN A 82 3.39 1.08 16.96
N GLU A 83 4.18 1.38 15.93
CA GLU A 83 3.98 2.58 15.13
C GLU A 83 2.82 2.45 14.14
N GLU A 84 2.26 3.60 13.78
CA GLU A 84 1.15 3.74 12.84
C GLU A 84 1.52 4.75 11.75
N ASP A 85 1.19 4.44 10.50
CA ASP A 85 1.25 5.39 9.39
C ASP A 85 -0.16 5.69 8.86
N GLU A 86 -0.44 6.94 8.54
CA GLU A 86 -1.71 7.38 8.00
C GLU A 86 -1.61 7.57 6.48
N VAL A 87 -2.44 6.83 5.75
CA VAL A 87 -2.46 6.80 4.29
C VAL A 87 -3.76 7.39 3.78
N TYR A 88 -3.65 8.36 2.87
CA TYR A 88 -4.78 8.98 2.19
C TYR A 88 -5.05 8.26 0.87
N ILE A 89 -6.31 8.01 0.60
CA ILE A 89 -6.83 7.41 -0.63
C ILE A 89 -7.56 8.49 -1.41
N LEU A 90 -7.27 8.56 -2.70
CA LEU A 90 -7.97 9.40 -3.66
C LEU A 90 -8.64 8.49 -4.70
N ILE A 91 -9.96 8.58 -4.77
CA ILE A 91 -10.77 8.13 -5.90
C ILE A 91 -10.88 9.32 -6.85
N PRO A 92 -10.13 9.37 -7.96
CA PRO A 92 -10.24 10.46 -8.92
C PRO A 92 -11.64 10.47 -9.57
N THR A 93 -11.96 11.52 -10.32
CA THR A 93 -13.20 11.55 -11.12
C THR A 93 -13.23 10.40 -12.12
N ALA A 94 -14.43 9.90 -12.46
CA ALA A 94 -14.64 8.76 -13.36
C ALA A 94 -13.93 8.90 -14.71
N ASP A 95 -13.83 10.11 -15.26
CA ASP A 95 -13.14 10.39 -16.53
C ASP A 95 -11.64 10.06 -16.49
N ASN A 96 -11.06 9.95 -15.29
CA ASN A 96 -9.67 9.61 -15.06
C ASN A 96 -9.47 8.13 -14.70
N TRP A 97 -10.52 7.31 -14.78
CA TRP A 97 -10.43 5.89 -14.46
C TRP A 97 -9.89 5.10 -15.66
N PRO A 98 -9.12 4.03 -15.44
CA PRO A 98 -8.57 3.23 -16.53
C PRO A 98 -9.63 2.49 -17.38
N ARG A 99 -10.83 2.30 -16.84
CA ARG A 99 -11.96 1.60 -17.48
C ARG A 99 -13.26 2.33 -17.17
N ASP A 100 -14.36 1.85 -17.75
CA ASP A 100 -15.69 2.43 -17.53
C ASP A 100 -16.12 2.37 -16.05
N ALA A 101 -16.87 3.38 -15.60
CA ALA A 101 -17.30 3.49 -14.21
C ALA A 101 -18.13 2.29 -13.74
N THR A 102 -18.90 1.65 -14.62
CA THR A 102 -19.69 0.46 -14.31
C THR A 102 -18.82 -0.79 -14.06
N GLU A 103 -17.56 -0.80 -14.50
CA GLU A 103 -16.62 -1.87 -14.20
C GLU A 103 -16.04 -1.77 -12.78
N TYR A 104 -16.10 -0.60 -12.15
CA TYR A 104 -15.65 -0.40 -10.76
C TYR A 104 -16.83 -0.24 -9.79
N ALA A 105 -17.88 0.47 -10.18
CA ALA A 105 -19.06 0.68 -9.36
C ALA A 105 -19.81 -0.63 -9.10
N GLY A 106 -20.40 -0.76 -7.93
CA GLY A 106 -21.06 -1.98 -7.47
C GLY A 106 -20.09 -3.12 -7.14
N ARG A 107 -18.77 -2.88 -7.14
CA ARG A 107 -17.75 -3.90 -6.86
C ARG A 107 -16.95 -3.60 -5.61
N ARG A 108 -16.46 -4.69 -5.00
CA ARG A 108 -15.47 -4.66 -3.93
C ARG A 108 -14.06 -4.62 -4.52
N HIS A 109 -13.37 -3.51 -4.32
CA HIS A 109 -11.98 -3.33 -4.68
C HIS A 109 -11.10 -3.74 -3.51
N LYS A 110 -10.18 -4.66 -3.76
CA LYS A 110 -9.24 -5.15 -2.75
C LYS A 110 -7.91 -4.45 -2.94
N VAL A 111 -7.48 -3.76 -1.89
CA VAL A 111 -6.14 -3.20 -1.75
C VAL A 111 -5.37 -4.16 -0.84
N VAL A 112 -4.17 -4.55 -1.26
CA VAL A 112 -3.32 -5.47 -0.51
C VAL A 112 -2.19 -4.67 0.11
N VAL A 113 -2.06 -4.74 1.42
CA VAL A 113 -0.88 -4.26 2.15
C VAL A 113 -0.02 -5.48 2.42
N GLU A 114 1.16 -5.50 1.82
CA GLU A 114 2.15 -6.55 2.06
C GLU A 114 3.15 -6.06 3.10
N ASN A 115 3.61 -6.92 4.02
CA ASN A 115 4.65 -6.61 4.99
C ASN A 115 5.72 -7.69 5.11
N LEU A 116 6.92 -7.24 5.51
CA LEU A 116 8.12 -8.03 5.82
C LEU A 116 8.77 -7.43 7.07
N THR A 117 9.47 -8.24 7.86
CA THR A 117 10.31 -7.71 8.93
C THR A 117 11.49 -6.94 8.32
N ALA A 118 11.91 -5.88 8.99
CA ALA A 118 13.14 -5.19 8.64
C ALA A 118 14.34 -5.92 9.27
N PRO A 119 15.43 -6.12 8.52
CA PRO A 119 16.71 -6.58 9.06
C PRO A 119 17.18 -5.71 10.24
N THR A 120 17.75 -6.33 11.27
CA THR A 120 18.16 -5.64 12.51
C THR A 120 19.27 -4.61 12.34
N ASP A 121 20.04 -4.71 11.25
CA ASP A 121 21.12 -3.79 10.90
C ASP A 121 20.67 -2.58 10.07
N ILE A 122 19.43 -2.61 9.56
CA ILE A 122 18.81 -1.47 8.91
C ILE A 122 18.28 -0.53 9.99
N GLY A 123 18.99 0.57 10.21
CA GLY A 123 18.54 1.63 11.12
C GLY A 123 17.25 2.31 10.66
N LYS A 124 16.58 3.00 11.59
CA LYS A 124 15.36 3.75 11.30
C LYS A 124 15.57 4.78 10.19
N PRO A 125 14.71 4.84 9.16
CA PRO A 125 14.81 5.85 8.12
C PRO A 125 14.63 7.25 8.68
N LYS A 126 15.34 8.23 8.12
CA LYS A 126 15.27 9.64 8.52
C LYS A 126 14.05 10.34 7.95
N ASP A 127 13.58 9.89 6.80
CA ASP A 127 12.43 10.45 6.11
C ASP A 127 11.66 9.40 5.29
N LYS A 128 10.53 9.82 4.70
CA LYS A 128 9.64 8.96 3.92
C LYS A 128 10.27 8.45 2.62
N ASN A 129 11.20 9.20 2.02
CA ASN A 129 11.86 8.78 0.78
C ASN A 129 12.85 7.65 1.08
N GLU A 130 13.62 7.80 2.16
CA GLU A 130 14.52 6.75 2.65
C GLU A 130 13.73 5.49 3.05
N ALA A 131 12.61 5.66 3.77
CA ALA A 131 11.72 4.54 4.11
C ALA A 131 11.21 3.80 2.86
N SER A 132 10.80 4.54 1.82
CA SER A 132 10.36 3.95 0.55
C SER A 132 11.49 3.23 -0.18
N ALA A 133 12.71 3.77 -0.17
CA ALA A 133 13.87 3.15 -0.80
C ALA A 133 14.27 1.84 -0.10
N ILE A 134 14.33 1.86 1.24
CA ILE A 134 14.60 0.69 2.08
C ILE A 134 13.54 -0.38 1.86
N ALA A 135 12.25 -0.03 1.95
CA ALA A 135 11.17 -0.98 1.68
C ALA A 135 11.30 -1.60 0.29
N THR A 136 11.56 -0.80 -0.74
CA THR A 136 11.74 -1.30 -2.12
C THR A 136 12.90 -2.27 -2.23
N MET A 137 14.03 -1.96 -1.60
CA MET A 137 15.21 -2.83 -1.57
C MET A 137 14.90 -4.17 -0.90
N ILE A 138 14.30 -4.14 0.30
CA ILE A 138 13.96 -5.34 1.06
C ILE A 138 12.97 -6.21 0.28
N PHE A 139 11.92 -5.62 -0.26
CA PHE A 139 10.94 -6.36 -1.06
C PHE A 139 11.51 -6.95 -2.36
N LYS A 140 12.59 -6.35 -2.91
CA LYS A 140 13.28 -6.86 -4.10
C LYS A 140 14.19 -8.04 -3.75
N ALA A 141 14.91 -7.95 -2.62
CA ALA A 141 15.80 -9.00 -2.14
C ALA A 141 15.04 -10.21 -1.57
N THR A 142 13.86 -9.98 -1.00
CA THR A 142 13.11 -11.01 -0.27
C THR A 142 12.10 -11.76 -1.15
N PRO A 143 12.10 -13.12 -1.14
CA PRO A 143 11.15 -13.94 -1.88
C PRO A 143 9.67 -13.60 -1.57
N PRO A 144 8.75 -13.75 -2.55
CA PRO A 144 7.32 -13.46 -2.34
C PRO A 144 6.61 -14.30 -1.28
N LEU A 145 7.10 -15.52 -1.03
CA LEU A 145 6.48 -16.46 -0.08
C LEU A 145 6.68 -16.06 1.39
N THR A 146 7.68 -15.21 1.65
CA THR A 146 8.04 -14.68 2.97
C THR A 146 7.10 -13.54 3.41
N ARG A 147 6.28 -13.01 2.50
CA ARG A 147 5.49 -11.79 2.75
C ARG A 147 4.18 -12.15 3.45
N MET A 148 3.77 -11.31 4.39
CA MET A 148 2.40 -11.31 4.91
C MET A 148 1.50 -10.35 4.12
N TYR A 149 0.19 -10.61 4.11
CA TYR A 149 -0.77 -9.94 3.23
C TYR A 149 -2.06 -9.57 3.96
N THR A 150 -2.27 -8.29 4.24
CA THR A 150 -3.52 -7.79 4.81
C THR A 150 -4.36 -7.06 3.76
N LYS A 151 -5.70 -7.22 3.80
CA LYS A 151 -6.61 -6.68 2.78
C LYS A 151 -7.43 -5.51 3.31
N LEU A 152 -7.25 -4.34 2.70
CA LEU A 152 -8.18 -3.22 2.81
C LEU A 152 -9.27 -3.35 1.74
N ASN A 153 -10.52 -3.16 2.15
CA ASN A 153 -11.67 -3.27 1.26
C ASN A 153 -12.24 -1.90 0.96
N LEU A 154 -12.26 -1.55 -0.32
CA LEU A 154 -12.89 -0.34 -0.81
C LEU A 154 -14.18 -0.72 -1.54
N LEU A 155 -15.29 -0.16 -1.10
CA LEU A 155 -16.59 -0.33 -1.74
C LEU A 155 -16.92 0.95 -2.50
N LEU A 156 -17.12 0.78 -3.80
CA LEU A 156 -17.69 1.79 -4.67
C LEU A 156 -19.12 1.34 -4.98
N PRO A 157 -20.15 1.96 -4.37
CA PRO A 157 -21.56 1.60 -4.63
C PRO A 157 -21.92 1.66 -6.11
N LYS A 158 -22.95 0.90 -6.51
CA LYS A 158 -23.48 0.95 -7.88
C LYS A 158 -24.01 2.36 -8.15
N ILE A 159 -23.75 2.86 -9.35
CA ILE A 159 -24.34 4.11 -9.84
C ILE A 159 -25.86 3.89 -9.93
N PRO A 160 -26.70 4.76 -9.31
CA PRO A 160 -28.13 4.64 -9.45
C PRO A 160 -28.50 4.82 -10.92
N GLU A 161 -29.29 3.89 -11.45
CA GLU A 161 -29.93 4.10 -12.74
C GLU A 161 -30.90 5.26 -12.55
N THR A 162 -30.71 6.37 -13.27
CA THR A 162 -31.71 7.43 -13.31
C THR A 162 -32.98 6.81 -13.84
N SER A 163 -33.96 6.59 -12.96
CA SER A 163 -35.33 6.34 -13.36
C SER A 163 -35.74 7.51 -14.23
N THR A 164 -35.75 7.32 -15.55
CA THR A 164 -36.57 8.12 -16.44
C THR A 164 -38.02 7.80 -16.09
N GLU A 165 -38.50 8.37 -14.99
CA GLU A 165 -39.93 8.54 -14.77
C GLU A 165 -40.36 9.66 -15.71
N THR A 166 -40.90 9.24 -16.85
CA THR A 166 -41.86 9.92 -17.76
C THR A 166 -41.65 11.39 -18.10
#